data_AF-A7HNI0-F1
#
_entry.id   AF-A7HNI0-F1
#
_cell.length_a   1.000
_cell.length_b   1.000
_cell.length_c   1.000
_cell.angle_alpha   90.00
_cell.angle_beta   90.00
_cell.angle_gamma   90.00
#
_symmetry.space_group_name_H-M   'P 1'
#
loop_
_entity.id
_entity.type
_entity.pdbx_description
1 polymer ?
#
loop_
_entity_poly.entity_id
_entity_poly.type
_entity_poly.pdbx_seq_one_letter_code
_entity_poly.pdbx_strand_id
1 'polypeptide(L)'
;MKNYRLPRYEWNMIDVATRTRFTAYSYELNSTFGFMFISIVALWLRVHNVRWRMKIRMDNGMEFCAGSERKLNEWNEIFEKLDLQLSPIPPRAKHLMGVIENSHRADDEYFLMNHAERCKNKVEFLDKAQRWQDTWNKARPSNGKGMKGMTPYEKFTESKIMVSGHVYEYPVVLLEEVFRKVGSLYHLFNKLTGKYVFTTTS
;
A
#
# COMPACT_ATOMS: atom_id res chain seq x y z
N MET A 1 -19.58 8.74 -7.81
CA MET A 1 -18.17 8.90 -8.23
C MET A 1 -17.94 9.87 -9.41
N LYS A 2 -18.61 9.71 -10.57
CA LYS A 2 -18.35 10.57 -11.74
C LYS A 2 -18.78 12.04 -11.57
N ASN A 3 -19.93 12.29 -10.93
CA ASN A 3 -20.52 13.64 -10.84
C ASN A 3 -19.69 14.64 -10.01
N TYR A 4 -18.95 14.15 -9.02
CA TYR A 4 -18.13 14.99 -8.12
C TYR A 4 -16.63 14.87 -8.37
N ARG A 5 -16.23 14.22 -9.47
CA ARG A 5 -14.81 14.02 -9.85
C ARG A 5 -13.98 13.52 -8.66
N LEU A 6 -14.47 12.44 -8.03
CA LEU A 6 -13.78 11.75 -6.94
C LEU A 6 -12.69 10.81 -7.50
N PRO A 7 -11.65 10.48 -6.71
CA PRO A 7 -10.69 9.45 -7.08
C PRO A 7 -11.39 8.14 -7.45
N ARG A 8 -10.85 7.42 -8.43
CA ARG A 8 -11.52 6.26 -9.07
C ARG A 8 -10.85 4.94 -8.77
N TYR A 9 -9.56 4.96 -8.49
CA TYR A 9 -8.76 3.78 -8.29
C TYR A 9 -8.29 3.74 -6.85
N GLU A 10 -8.55 2.60 -6.21
CA GLU A 10 -8.09 2.28 -4.87
C GLU A 10 -6.88 1.36 -4.96
N TRP A 11 -5.85 1.70 -4.19
CA TRP A 11 -4.63 0.91 -4.04
C TRP A 11 -4.59 0.39 -2.63
N ASN A 12 -4.57 -0.94 -2.49
CA ASN A 12 -4.52 -1.58 -1.19
C ASN A 12 -3.29 -2.49 -1.08
N MET A 13 -2.63 -2.41 0.06
CA MET A 13 -1.65 -3.40 0.48
C MET A 13 -2.03 -3.93 1.85
N ILE A 14 -2.09 -5.26 1.96
CA ILE A 14 -2.56 -5.93 3.17
C ILE A 14 -1.48 -6.90 3.67
N ASP A 15 -1.08 -6.74 4.92
CA ASP A 15 -0.23 -7.72 5.59
C ASP A 15 -0.96 -9.05 5.81
N VAL A 16 -0.34 -10.16 5.42
CA VAL A 16 -0.95 -11.48 5.49
C VAL A 16 -0.96 -12.03 6.93
N ALA A 17 -0.11 -11.56 7.83
CA ALA A 17 -0.08 -12.06 9.20
C ALA A 17 -1.14 -11.36 10.08
N THR A 18 -1.19 -10.04 10.00
CA THR A 18 -2.03 -9.18 10.86
C THR A 18 -3.30 -8.69 10.19
N ARG A 19 -3.41 -8.77 8.85
CA ARG A 19 -4.48 -8.13 8.06
C ARG A 19 -4.44 -6.60 8.11
N THR A 20 -3.31 -6.01 8.54
CA THR A 20 -3.11 -4.56 8.50
C THR A 20 -3.18 -4.08 7.07
N ARG A 21 -3.97 -3.03 6.83
CA ARG A 21 -4.22 -2.44 5.53
C ARG A 21 -3.58 -1.05 5.43
N PHE A 22 -2.97 -0.79 4.28
CA PHE A 22 -2.53 0.52 3.82
C PHE A 22 -3.29 0.85 2.54
N THR A 23 -3.87 2.05 2.48
CA THR A 23 -4.73 2.47 1.37
C THR A 23 -4.26 3.77 0.75
N ALA A 24 -4.26 3.84 -0.56
CA ALA A 24 -4.12 5.09 -1.31
C ALA A 24 -5.16 5.16 -2.43
N TYR A 25 -5.39 6.35 -2.96
CA TYR A 25 -6.28 6.56 -4.10
C TYR A 25 -5.55 7.28 -5.23
N SER A 26 -6.06 7.11 -6.45
CA SER A 26 -5.70 7.91 -7.61
C SER A 26 -6.88 8.14 -8.55
N TYR A 27 -6.73 9.14 -9.41
CA TYR A 27 -7.63 9.42 -10.53
C TYR A 27 -7.31 8.56 -11.75
N GLU A 28 -6.06 8.17 -11.90
CA GLU A 28 -5.58 7.34 -13.02
C GLU A 28 -4.95 6.04 -12.53
N LEU A 29 -5.08 5.00 -13.34
CA LEU A 29 -4.47 3.69 -13.09
C LEU A 29 -3.25 3.53 -14.00
N ASN A 30 -2.06 3.68 -13.43
CA ASN A 30 -0.80 3.54 -14.16
C ASN A 30 0.34 3.06 -13.24
N SER A 31 1.41 2.57 -13.84
CA SER A 31 2.51 1.99 -13.07
C SER A 31 3.35 2.98 -12.28
N THR A 32 3.31 4.28 -12.62
CA THR A 32 3.98 5.31 -11.82
C THR A 32 3.33 5.39 -10.44
N PHE A 33 2.00 5.40 -10.39
CA PHE A 33 1.26 5.39 -9.13
C PHE A 33 1.39 4.07 -8.38
N GLY A 34 1.41 2.93 -9.08
CA GLY A 34 1.71 1.63 -8.44
C GLY A 34 3.08 1.62 -7.77
N PHE A 35 4.12 2.09 -8.47
CA PHE A 35 5.47 2.21 -7.91
C PHE A 35 5.50 3.17 -6.70
N MET A 36 4.84 4.32 -6.82
CA MET A 36 4.79 5.31 -5.75
C MET A 36 4.08 4.79 -4.51
N PHE A 37 2.96 4.11 -4.66
CA PHE A 37 2.22 3.54 -3.54
C PHE A 37 3.08 2.53 -2.77
N ILE A 38 3.71 1.58 -3.46
CA ILE A 38 4.64 0.62 -2.86
C ILE A 38 5.77 1.35 -2.12
N SER A 39 6.34 2.37 -2.75
CA SER A 39 7.43 3.17 -2.17
C SER A 39 7.04 3.87 -0.88
N ILE A 40 5.87 4.52 -0.84
CA ILE A 40 5.40 5.27 0.32
C ILE A 40 5.15 4.33 1.49
N VAL A 41 4.50 3.18 1.25
CA VAL A 41 4.27 2.22 2.32
C VAL A 41 5.57 1.59 2.80
N ALA A 42 6.49 1.25 1.88
CA ALA A 42 7.81 0.74 2.27
C ALA A 42 8.57 1.74 3.16
N LEU A 43 8.60 3.02 2.77
CA LEU A 43 9.23 4.08 3.57
C LEU A 43 8.55 4.26 4.93
N TRP A 44 7.22 4.21 4.98
CA TRP A 44 6.44 4.28 6.22
C TRP A 44 6.84 3.15 7.18
N LEU A 45 6.86 1.91 6.69
CA LEU A 45 7.25 0.74 7.48
C LEU A 45 8.69 0.87 7.99
N ARG A 46 9.62 1.36 7.15
CA ARG A 46 11.02 1.57 7.54
C ARG A 46 11.19 2.65 8.61
N VAL A 47 10.49 3.78 8.48
CA VAL A 47 10.45 4.85 9.51
C VAL A 47 9.93 4.34 10.84
N HIS A 48 8.98 3.40 10.82
CA HIS A 48 8.39 2.81 12.02
C HIS A 48 9.06 1.51 12.51
N ASN A 49 10.34 1.34 12.16
CA ASN A 49 11.21 0.28 12.67
C ASN A 49 10.87 -1.15 12.21
N VAL A 50 10.16 -1.32 11.09
CA VAL A 50 10.16 -2.60 10.39
C VAL A 50 11.52 -2.74 9.74
N ARG A 51 12.40 -3.59 10.28
CA ARG A 51 13.79 -3.74 9.81
C ARG A 51 14.06 -5.00 8.98
N TRP A 52 13.15 -5.96 9.02
CA TRP A 52 13.27 -7.21 8.26
C TRP A 52 12.96 -7.01 6.77
N ARG A 53 13.49 -7.94 5.96
CA ARG A 53 13.23 -7.98 4.52
C ARG A 53 11.74 -8.16 4.26
N MET A 54 11.16 -7.23 3.50
CA MET A 54 9.75 -7.24 3.13
C MET A 54 9.58 -8.02 1.82
N LYS A 55 8.51 -8.81 1.74
CA LYS A 55 8.11 -9.52 0.51
C LYS A 55 6.69 -9.09 0.15
N ILE A 56 6.56 -8.29 -0.89
CA ILE A 56 5.26 -7.86 -1.41
C ILE A 56 4.89 -8.76 -2.57
N ARG A 57 3.65 -9.26 -2.55
CA ARG A 57 3.06 -9.99 -3.66
C ARG A 57 2.05 -9.10 -4.36
N MET A 58 2.25 -8.90 -5.65
CA MET A 58 1.40 -8.08 -6.50
C MET A 58 0.58 -8.93 -7.45
N ASP A 59 -0.61 -8.45 -7.81
CA ASP A 59 -1.33 -8.99 -8.95
C ASP A 59 -0.63 -8.59 -10.25
N ASN A 60 -0.83 -9.35 -11.32
CA ASN A 60 -0.18 -9.14 -12.63
C ASN A 60 -0.84 -8.04 -13.46
N GLY A 61 -1.57 -7.11 -12.82
CA GLY A 61 -2.24 -6.00 -13.48
C GLY A 61 -1.30 -5.04 -14.20
N MET A 62 -1.86 -4.28 -15.16
CA MET A 62 -1.11 -3.28 -15.95
C MET A 62 -0.57 -2.13 -15.09
N GLU A 63 -1.21 -1.89 -13.95
CA GLU A 63 -0.83 -0.93 -12.92
C GLU A 63 0.45 -1.29 -12.17
N PHE A 64 0.99 -2.49 -12.38
CA PHE A 64 2.27 -2.93 -11.84
C PHE A 64 3.26 -3.23 -12.98
N CYS A 65 3.79 -4.45 -12.99
CA CYS A 65 4.75 -4.89 -13.98
C CYS A 65 4.10 -5.43 -15.26
N ALA A 66 2.76 -5.57 -15.31
CA ALA A 66 2.03 -6.12 -16.46
C ALA A 66 2.59 -7.48 -16.93
N GLY A 67 3.08 -8.31 -16.01
CA GLY A 67 3.77 -9.57 -16.31
C GLY A 67 5.18 -9.43 -16.92
N SER A 68 5.71 -8.22 -17.09
CA SER A 68 7.06 -8.00 -17.60
C SER A 68 8.12 -8.32 -16.55
N GLU A 69 8.86 -9.41 -16.76
CA GLU A 69 9.99 -9.80 -15.92
C GLU A 69 11.07 -8.72 -15.87
N ARG A 70 11.36 -8.07 -17.01
CA ARG A 70 12.33 -6.97 -17.08
C ARG A 70 11.96 -5.84 -16.14
N LYS A 71 10.71 -5.37 -16.19
CA LYS A 71 10.22 -4.28 -15.34
C LYS A 71 10.19 -4.68 -13.86
N LEU A 72 9.83 -5.93 -13.58
CA LEU A 72 9.88 -6.48 -12.22
C LEU A 72 11.31 -6.49 -11.67
N ASN A 73 12.28 -6.90 -12.48
CA ASN A 73 13.69 -6.89 -12.10
C ASN A 73 14.19 -5.46 -11.87
N GLU A 74 13.90 -4.52 -12.77
CA GLU A 74 14.22 -3.10 -12.60
C GLU A 74 13.64 -2.53 -11.28
N TRP A 75 12.39 -2.88 -10.94
CA TRP A 75 11.80 -2.44 -9.68
C TRP A 75 12.45 -3.11 -8.48
N ASN A 76 12.74 -4.41 -8.55
CA ASN A 76 13.42 -5.14 -7.48
C ASN A 76 14.82 -4.59 -7.21
N GLU A 77 15.59 -4.22 -8.24
CA GLU A 77 16.89 -3.57 -8.07
C GLU A 77 16.79 -2.26 -7.28
N ILE A 78 15.75 -1.46 -7.55
CA ILE A 78 15.50 -0.22 -6.83
C ILE A 78 15.06 -0.51 -5.39
N PHE A 79 14.12 -1.43 -5.19
CA PHE A 79 13.54 -1.75 -3.89
C PHE A 79 14.45 -2.57 -2.98
N GLU A 80 15.49 -3.22 -3.52
CA GLU A 80 16.51 -3.92 -2.71
C GLU A 80 17.17 -2.97 -1.70
N LYS A 81 17.31 -1.68 -2.05
CA LYS A 81 17.83 -0.64 -1.14
C LYS A 81 16.96 -0.41 0.10
N LEU A 82 15.70 -0.80 0.03
CA LEU A 82 14.75 -0.77 1.14
C LEU A 82 14.54 -2.18 1.72
N ASP A 83 15.41 -3.15 1.45
CA ASP A 83 15.25 -4.56 1.81
C ASP A 83 13.86 -5.08 1.41
N LEU A 84 13.39 -4.72 0.21
CA LEU A 84 12.06 -5.05 -0.28
C LEU A 84 12.16 -5.84 -1.58
N GLN A 85 11.48 -6.99 -1.61
CA GLN A 85 11.35 -7.83 -2.79
C GLN A 85 9.89 -7.90 -3.24
N LEU A 86 9.68 -7.66 -4.53
CA LEU A 86 8.43 -7.81 -5.24
C LEU A 86 8.39 -9.16 -5.95
N SER A 87 7.25 -9.83 -5.88
CA SER A 87 6.97 -11.02 -6.69
C SER A 87 5.51 -11.05 -7.12
N PRO A 88 5.18 -11.64 -8.28
CA PRO A 88 3.80 -11.86 -8.66
C PRO A 88 3.14 -12.88 -7.73
N ILE A 89 1.83 -12.78 -7.52
CA ILE A 89 1.08 -13.80 -6.80
C ILE A 89 1.17 -15.12 -7.59
N PRO A 90 1.64 -16.23 -6.99
CA PRO A 90 1.71 -17.51 -7.68
C PRO A 90 0.31 -17.97 -8.11
N PRO A 91 0.18 -18.57 -9.30
CA PRO A 91 -1.06 -19.23 -9.70
C PRO A 91 -1.50 -20.21 -8.61
N ARG A 92 -2.80 -20.21 -8.28
CA ARG A 92 -3.43 -21.12 -7.29
C ARG A 92 -3.09 -20.84 -5.81
N ALA A 93 -2.53 -19.67 -5.47
CA ALA A 93 -2.37 -19.24 -4.07
C ALA A 93 -3.72 -18.81 -3.43
N LYS A 94 -4.66 -19.75 -3.26
CA LYS A 94 -6.04 -19.51 -2.79
C LYS A 94 -6.14 -18.69 -1.51
N HIS A 95 -5.21 -18.87 -0.58
CA HIS A 95 -5.21 -18.15 0.69
C HIS A 95 -4.90 -16.65 0.53
N LEU A 96 -4.05 -16.28 -0.43
CA LEU A 96 -3.74 -14.86 -0.72
C LEU A 96 -4.91 -14.21 -1.44
N MET A 97 -5.48 -14.92 -2.42
CA MET A 97 -6.67 -14.45 -3.13
C MET A 97 -7.85 -14.27 -2.17
N GLY A 98 -8.07 -15.19 -1.24
CA GLY A 98 -9.14 -15.05 -0.25
C GLY A 98 -9.01 -13.83 0.67
N VAL A 99 -7.78 -13.36 0.95
CA VAL A 99 -7.57 -12.13 1.74
C VAL A 99 -7.96 -10.90 0.91
N ILE A 100 -7.58 -10.88 -0.37
CA ILE A 100 -7.87 -9.81 -1.31
C ILE A 100 -9.38 -9.76 -1.62
N GLU A 101 -9.99 -10.89 -1.96
CA GLU A 101 -11.43 -11.00 -2.24
C GLU A 101 -12.27 -10.57 -1.04
N ASN A 102 -11.90 -10.98 0.18
CA ASN A 102 -12.60 -10.56 1.39
C ASN A 102 -12.42 -9.06 1.68
N SER A 103 -11.28 -8.49 1.31
CA SER A 103 -11.06 -7.05 1.38
C SER A 103 -12.00 -6.32 0.43
N HIS A 104 -12.02 -6.70 -0.85
CA HIS A 104 -12.88 -6.07 -1.85
C HIS A 104 -14.36 -6.17 -1.48
N ARG A 105 -14.83 -7.34 -1.02
CA ARG A 105 -16.21 -7.51 -0.57
C ARG A 105 -16.54 -6.57 0.60
N ALA A 106 -15.64 -6.43 1.57
CA ALA A 106 -15.86 -5.53 2.68
C ALA A 106 -15.85 -4.05 2.25
N ASP A 107 -15.02 -3.69 1.26
CA ASP A 107 -15.04 -2.34 0.70
C ASP A 107 -16.37 -2.06 0.01
N ASP A 108 -16.88 -3.01 -0.79
CA ASP A 108 -18.19 -2.91 -1.44
C ASP A 108 -19.33 -2.76 -0.41
N GLU A 109 -19.40 -3.66 0.57
CA GLU A 109 -20.47 -3.74 1.57
C GLU A 109 -20.48 -2.54 2.53
N TYR A 110 -19.31 -2.11 3.02
CA TYR A 110 -19.22 -1.15 4.12
C TYR A 110 -18.82 0.24 3.65
N PHE A 111 -17.89 0.37 2.70
CA PHE A 111 -17.31 1.67 2.33
C PHE A 111 -17.94 2.27 1.08
N LEU A 112 -17.96 1.54 -0.03
CA LEU A 112 -18.43 2.05 -1.32
C LEU A 112 -19.95 2.28 -1.29
N MET A 113 -20.71 1.29 -0.78
CA MET A 113 -22.17 1.40 -0.69
C MET A 113 -22.66 2.48 0.29
N ASN A 114 -21.94 2.73 1.40
CA ASN A 114 -22.43 3.64 2.44
C ASN A 114 -21.78 5.03 2.43
N HIS A 115 -20.49 5.13 2.07
CA HIS A 115 -19.69 6.33 2.33
C HIS A 115 -19.24 7.03 1.04
N ALA A 116 -18.74 6.29 0.06
CA ALA A 116 -18.19 6.86 -1.17
C ALA A 116 -19.27 7.55 -2.04
N GLU A 117 -20.46 6.96 -2.17
CA GLU A 117 -21.55 7.52 -2.98
C GLU A 117 -22.07 8.87 -2.45
N ARG A 118 -21.94 9.11 -1.16
CA ARG A 118 -22.43 10.32 -0.47
C ARG A 118 -21.41 11.46 -0.43
N CYS A 119 -20.18 11.24 -0.90
CA CYS A 119 -19.14 12.26 -0.88
C CYS A 119 -19.35 13.30 -1.98
N LYS A 120 -19.24 14.58 -1.62
CA LYS A 120 -19.42 15.71 -2.56
C LYS A 120 -18.10 16.27 -3.08
N ASN A 121 -16.99 15.95 -2.43
CA ASN A 121 -15.66 16.39 -2.84
C ASN A 121 -14.57 15.41 -2.37
N LYS A 122 -13.36 15.61 -2.91
CA LYS A 122 -12.16 14.82 -2.61
C LYS A 122 -11.79 14.80 -1.11
N VAL A 123 -11.89 15.93 -0.42
CA VAL A 123 -11.45 16.03 0.99
C VAL A 123 -12.34 15.16 1.87
N GLU A 124 -13.66 15.29 1.70
CA GLU A 124 -14.65 14.45 2.38
C GLU A 124 -14.44 12.96 2.07
N PHE A 125 -14.13 12.64 0.81
CA PHE A 125 -13.85 11.28 0.39
C PHE A 125 -12.62 10.68 1.11
N LEU A 126 -11.50 11.41 1.13
CA LEU A 126 -10.28 10.96 1.79
C LEU A 126 -10.44 10.86 3.32
N ASP A 127 -11.18 11.77 3.95
CA ASP A 127 -11.50 11.68 5.39
C ASP A 127 -12.29 10.41 5.70
N LYS A 128 -13.34 10.09 4.92
CA LYS A 128 -14.08 8.84 5.12
C LYS A 128 -13.24 7.61 4.83
N ALA A 129 -12.37 7.66 3.82
CA ALA A 129 -11.46 6.57 3.52
C ALA A 129 -10.45 6.34 4.67
N GLN A 130 -9.93 7.40 5.28
CA GLN A 130 -9.09 7.30 6.47
C GLN A 130 -9.84 6.63 7.62
N ARG A 131 -11.06 7.09 7.93
CA ARG A 131 -11.89 6.48 8.98
C ARG A 131 -12.17 5.01 8.71
N TRP A 132 -12.37 4.63 7.45
CA TRP A 132 -12.55 3.24 7.07
C TRP A 132 -11.28 2.42 7.30
N GLN A 133 -10.11 2.92 6.89
CA GLN A 133 -8.84 2.27 7.16
C GLN A 133 -8.59 2.12 8.67
N ASP A 134 -8.87 3.16 9.46
CA ASP A 134 -8.73 3.13 10.92
C ASP A 134 -9.68 2.11 11.54
N THR A 135 -10.93 2.06 11.06
CA THR A 135 -11.91 1.06 11.50
C THR A 135 -11.44 -0.35 11.16
N TRP A 136 -10.98 -0.58 9.92
CA TRP A 136 -10.43 -1.85 9.47
C TRP A 136 -9.28 -2.30 10.37
N ASN A 137 -8.33 -1.41 10.63
CA ASN A 137 -7.09 -1.73 11.31
C ASN A 137 -7.23 -1.83 12.83
N LYS A 138 -8.10 -1.05 13.46
CA LYS A 138 -8.16 -0.88 14.92
C LYS A 138 -9.47 -1.35 15.56
N ALA A 139 -10.56 -1.43 14.81
CA ALA A 139 -11.90 -1.66 15.38
C ALA A 139 -12.65 -2.87 14.79
N ARG A 140 -12.24 -3.36 13.61
CA ARG A 140 -12.92 -4.47 12.92
C ARG A 140 -12.25 -5.82 13.23
N PRO A 141 -12.93 -6.73 13.94
CA PRO A 141 -12.47 -8.11 14.11
C PRO A 141 -12.26 -8.81 12.77
N SER A 142 -11.23 -9.64 12.68
CA SER A 142 -11.00 -10.50 11.53
C SER A 142 -11.13 -11.97 11.93
N ASN A 143 -11.97 -12.70 11.20
CA ASN A 143 -12.10 -14.16 11.32
C ASN A 143 -11.19 -14.91 10.34
N GLY A 144 -10.29 -14.19 9.64
CA GLY A 144 -9.31 -14.82 8.76
C GLY A 144 -8.40 -15.80 9.50
N LYS A 145 -7.84 -16.76 8.76
CA LYS A 145 -6.90 -17.75 9.33
C LYS A 145 -5.80 -17.06 10.12
N GLY A 146 -5.62 -17.46 11.38
CA GLY A 146 -4.60 -16.94 12.30
C GLY A 146 -5.00 -15.71 13.13
N MET A 147 -6.16 -15.10 12.84
CA MET A 147 -6.61 -13.89 13.52
C MET A 147 -7.37 -14.16 14.82
N LYS A 148 -8.02 -15.32 14.97
CA LYS A 148 -8.78 -15.69 16.18
C LYS A 148 -9.81 -14.62 16.63
N GLY A 149 -10.40 -13.88 15.69
CA GLY A 149 -11.36 -12.81 16.00
C GLY A 149 -10.72 -11.50 16.47
N MET A 150 -9.39 -11.37 16.48
CA MET A 150 -8.73 -10.11 16.79
C MET A 150 -8.83 -9.12 15.64
N THR A 151 -8.78 -7.84 15.98
CA THR A 151 -8.47 -6.75 15.05
C THR A 151 -7.03 -6.86 14.56
N PRO A 152 -6.67 -6.24 13.43
CA PRO A 152 -5.29 -6.18 12.99
C PRO A 152 -4.33 -5.62 14.04
N TYR A 153 -4.75 -4.56 14.74
CA TYR A 153 -3.96 -3.94 15.80
C TYR A 153 -3.74 -4.87 16.99
N GLU A 154 -4.79 -5.54 17.47
CA GLU A 154 -4.65 -6.53 18.55
C GLU A 154 -3.71 -7.66 18.15
N LYS A 155 -3.82 -8.16 16.91
CA LYS A 155 -2.93 -9.21 16.40
C LYS A 155 -1.46 -8.77 16.39
N PHE A 156 -1.21 -7.52 16.01
CA PHE A 156 0.12 -6.94 16.07
C PHE A 156 0.64 -6.83 17.50
N THR A 157 -0.17 -6.35 18.44
CA THR A 157 0.24 -6.27 19.86
C THR A 157 0.51 -7.66 20.46
N GLU A 158 -0.26 -8.69 20.07
CA GLU A 158 -0.03 -10.09 20.48
C GLU A 158 1.34 -10.61 19.99
N SER A 159 1.79 -10.17 18.81
CA SER A 159 3.04 -10.66 18.21
C SER A 159 4.31 -10.23 18.94
N LYS A 160 4.23 -9.28 19.88
CA LYS A 160 5.34 -8.75 20.70
C LYS A 160 6.56 -8.33 19.89
N ILE A 161 6.36 -7.90 18.65
CA ILE A 161 7.44 -7.39 17.79
C ILE A 161 7.82 -5.97 18.18
N MET A 162 9.11 -5.63 18.11
CA MET A 162 9.62 -4.28 18.39
C MET A 162 9.44 -3.33 17.20
N VAL A 163 8.18 -3.17 16.77
CA VAL A 163 7.75 -2.22 15.74
C VAL A 163 6.91 -1.14 16.41
N SER A 164 7.02 0.10 15.93
CA SER A 164 6.24 1.21 16.48
C SER A 164 4.75 1.02 16.18
N GLY A 165 3.87 1.21 17.17
CA GLY A 165 2.41 1.21 16.99
C GLY A 165 1.92 2.24 15.96
N HIS A 166 2.68 3.32 15.75
CA HIS A 166 2.43 4.32 14.70
C HIS A 166 2.38 3.75 13.27
N VAL A 167 2.79 2.50 13.00
CA VAL A 167 2.50 1.85 11.71
C VAL A 167 1.01 1.93 11.36
N TYR A 168 0.14 1.89 12.38
CA TYR A 168 -1.32 1.97 12.28
C TYR A 168 -1.87 3.39 12.09
N GLU A 169 -1.00 4.38 11.94
CA GLU A 169 -1.37 5.78 11.69
C GLU A 169 -1.08 6.20 10.24
N TYR A 170 -0.91 5.21 9.36
CA TYR A 170 -0.66 5.46 7.95
C TYR A 170 -1.74 6.37 7.35
N PRO A 171 -1.36 7.49 6.71
CA PRO A 171 -2.33 8.38 6.10
C PRO A 171 -2.83 7.79 4.78
N VAL A 172 -4.14 7.79 4.58
CA VAL A 172 -4.75 7.55 3.27
C VAL A 172 -4.42 8.74 2.39
N VAL A 173 -3.64 8.49 1.34
CA VAL A 173 -3.10 9.54 0.46
C VAL A 173 -3.71 9.48 -0.93
N LEU A 174 -3.79 10.66 -1.56
CA LEU A 174 -4.03 10.78 -2.99
C LEU A 174 -2.68 10.85 -3.72
N LEU A 175 -2.41 9.88 -4.59
CA LEU A 175 -1.08 9.73 -5.21
C LEU A 175 -0.70 10.90 -6.12
N GLU A 176 -1.67 11.56 -6.77
CA GLU A 176 -1.44 12.79 -7.54
C GLU A 176 -0.93 13.93 -6.66
N GLU A 177 -1.40 14.03 -5.40
CA GLU A 177 -0.93 15.07 -4.49
C GLU A 177 0.49 14.82 -4.00
N VAL A 178 0.81 13.54 -3.75
CA VAL A 178 2.18 13.14 -3.43
C VAL A 178 3.08 13.43 -4.63
N PHE A 179 2.69 13.01 -5.83
CA PHE A 179 3.45 13.22 -7.07
C PHE A 179 3.70 14.71 -7.32
N ARG A 180 2.70 15.57 -7.12
CA ARG A 180 2.87 17.02 -7.24
C ARG A 180 3.90 17.60 -6.26
N LYS A 181 4.04 17.01 -5.07
CA LYS A 181 4.98 17.49 -4.03
C LYS A 181 6.40 16.96 -4.21
N VAL A 182 6.56 15.68 -4.54
CA VAL A 182 7.88 15.01 -4.54
C VAL A 182 8.33 14.54 -5.93
N GLY A 183 7.50 14.71 -6.95
CA GLY A 183 7.74 14.19 -8.29
C GLY A 183 7.65 12.66 -8.36
N SER A 184 8.28 12.10 -9.38
CA SER A 184 8.34 10.64 -9.57
C SER A 184 9.32 10.01 -8.59
N LEU A 185 8.82 9.19 -7.67
CA LEU A 185 9.68 8.41 -6.76
C LEU A 185 10.59 7.44 -7.52
N TYR A 186 10.17 6.93 -8.68
CA TYR A 186 11.01 6.11 -9.55
C TYR A 186 12.27 6.88 -9.98
N HIS A 187 12.11 8.12 -10.43
CA HIS A 187 13.23 8.98 -10.80
C HIS A 187 14.05 9.40 -9.58
N LEU A 188 13.41 9.65 -8.44
CA LEU A 188 14.11 10.00 -7.19
C LEU A 188 15.05 8.87 -6.75
N PHE A 189 14.55 7.63 -6.67
CA PHE A 189 15.38 6.49 -6.29
C PHE A 189 16.49 6.19 -7.31
N ASN A 190 16.24 6.39 -8.61
CA ASN A 190 17.26 6.30 -9.64
C ASN A 190 18.28 7.45 -9.61
N LYS A 191 17.91 8.66 -9.18
CA LYS A 191 18.93 9.71 -8.93
C LYS A 191 19.82 9.34 -7.75
N LEU A 192 19.26 8.69 -6.73
CA LEU A 192 20.03 8.11 -5.62
C LEU A 192 20.85 6.87 -6.03
N THR A 193 20.70 6.31 -7.25
CA THR A 193 21.62 5.29 -7.80
C THR A 193 22.79 5.90 -8.58
N GLY A 194 22.70 7.18 -8.97
CA GLY A 194 23.81 7.89 -9.59
C GLY A 194 25.00 7.94 -8.63
N LYS A 195 26.12 7.34 -9.02
CA LYS A 195 27.39 7.39 -8.27
C LYS A 195 27.65 8.85 -7.90
N TYR A 196 27.66 9.16 -6.60
CA TYR A 196 28.41 10.31 -6.12
C TYR A 196 29.87 10.04 -6.49
N VAL A 197 30.32 10.60 -7.62
CA VAL A 197 31.74 10.81 -7.85
C VAL A 197 32.10 11.90 -6.86
N PHE A 198 32.68 11.52 -5.72
CA PHE A 198 33.47 12.47 -4.95
C PHE A 198 34.59 12.94 -5.88
N THR A 199 34.41 14.10 -6.51
CA THR A 199 35.56 14.86 -7.01
C THR A 199 36.34 15.29 -5.78
N THR A 200 37.29 14.46 -5.38
CA THR A 200 38.39 14.90 -4.53
C THR A 200 39.20 15.88 -5.38
N THR A 201 38.89 17.17 -5.26
CA THR A 201 39.80 18.21 -5.70
C THR A 201 40.96 18.25 -4.71
N SER A 202 42.09 17.69 -5.15
CA SER A 202 43.43 17.97 -4.62
C SER A 202 43.83 19.41 -4.88
#